data_AF-A0A7J3XVM1-F1
#
_entry.id   AF-A0A7J3XVM1-F1
#
_cell.length_a   1.000
_cell.length_b   1.000
_cell.length_c   1.000
_cell.angle_alpha   90.00
_cell.angle_beta   90.00
_cell.angle_gamma   90.00
#
_symmetry.space_group_name_H-M   'P 1'
#
loop_
_entity.id
_entity.type
_entity.pdbx_description
1 polymer ?
#
loop_
_entity_poly.entity_id
_entity_poly.type
_entity_poly.pdbx_seq_one_letter_code
_entity_poly.pdbx_strand_id
1 'polypeptide(L)' 'MESVKEVEEGALRAWLRLFGAQVLRLRLSGRYLPHRFRGLIELLRPKDLIPLHTEEADLMGRLFKRFSRA' A
#
# COMPACT_ATOMS: atom_id res chain seq x y z
N MET A 1 7.81 -5.10 -9.73
CA MET A 1 8.05 -6.55 -9.70
C MET A 1 6.87 -7.17 -8.97
N GLU A 2 6.24 -8.19 -9.52
CA GLU A 2 5.15 -8.89 -8.81
C GLU A 2 5.69 -9.50 -7.52
N SER A 3 4.93 -9.41 -6.43
CA SER A 3 5.34 -10.07 -5.19
C SER A 3 5.26 -11.59 -5.35
N VAL A 4 6.03 -12.34 -4.56
CA VAL A 4 5.95 -13.82 -4.53
C VAL A 4 4.50 -14.29 -4.37
N LYS A 5 3.74 -13.62 -3.50
CA LYS A 5 2.31 -13.90 -3.29
C LYS A 5 1.45 -13.66 -4.52
N GLU A 6 1.76 -12.65 -5.35
CA GLU A 6 1.01 -12.38 -6.58
C GLU A 6 1.26 -13.47 -7.64
N VAL A 7 2.50 -13.97 -7.72
CA VAL A 7 2.85 -15.10 -8.60
C VAL A 7 2.15 -16.39 -8.14
N GLU A 8 2.19 -16.69 -6.83
CA GLU A 8 1.50 -17.85 -6.23
C GLU A 8 -0.02 -17.76 -6.42
N GLU A 9 -0.61 -16.58 -6.21
CA GLU A 9 -2.03 -16.32 -6.46
C GLU A 9 -2.39 -16.58 -7.93
N GLY A 10 -1.50 -16.18 -8.87
CA GLY A 10 -1.65 -16.42 -10.30
C GLY A 10 -1.68 -17.90 -10.66
N ALA A 11 -0.74 -18.68 -10.12
CA ALA A 11 -0.69 -20.14 -10.33
C ALA A 11 -1.95 -20.83 -9.80
N LEU A 12 -2.37 -20.49 -8.57
CA LEU A 12 -3.59 -21.05 -7.98
C LEU A 12 -4.84 -20.72 -8.80
N ARG A 13 -4.96 -19.47 -9.28
CA ARG A 13 -6.07 -19.04 -10.16
C ARG A 13 -6.10 -19.85 -11.46
N ALA A 14 -4.94 -20.10 -12.06
CA ALA A 14 -4.84 -20.88 -13.28
C ALA A 14 -5.34 -22.32 -13.07
N TRP A 15 -4.91 -22.98 -11.98
CA TRP A 15 -5.38 -24.32 -11.64
C TRP A 15 -6.88 -24.36 -11.38
N LEU A 16 -7.43 -23.43 -10.60
CA LEU A 16 -8.87 -23.39 -10.32
C LEU A 16 -9.72 -23.22 -11.59
N ARG A 17 -9.24 -22.42 -12.56
CA ARG A 17 -9.91 -22.28 -13.86
C ARG A 17 -9.92 -23.56 -14.67
N LEU A 18 -8.84 -24.37 -14.62
CA LEU A 18 -8.80 -25.67 -15.29
C LEU A 18 -9.88 -26.63 -14.77
N PHE A 19 -10.30 -26.49 -13.51
CA PHE A 19 -11.39 -27.26 -12.91
C PHE A 19 -12.78 -26.61 -13.12
N GLY A 20 -12.89 -25.60 -13.98
CA GLY A 20 -14.16 -24.93 -14.28
C GLY A 20 -14.64 -23.95 -13.20
N ALA A 21 -13.81 -23.62 -12.20
CA ALA A 21 -14.17 -22.65 -11.17
C ALA A 21 -14.02 -21.21 -11.68
N GLN A 22 -15.03 -20.38 -11.41
CA GLN A 22 -14.96 -18.93 -11.64
C GLN A 22 -14.28 -18.24 -10.46
N VAL A 23 -13.14 -17.59 -10.72
CA VAL A 23 -12.34 -16.95 -9.65
C VAL A 23 -12.39 -15.42 -9.77
N LEU A 24 -12.92 -14.75 -8.74
CA LEU A 24 -12.91 -13.29 -8.59
C LEU A 24 -11.67 -12.86 -7.78
N ARG A 25 -11.07 -11.72 -8.12
CA ARG A 25 -10.03 -11.07 -7.29
C ARG A 25 -10.63 -9.90 -6.54
N LEU A 26 -10.60 -9.97 -5.21
CA LEU A 26 -10.92 -8.85 -4.34
C LEU A 26 -9.62 -8.36 -3.70
N ARG A 27 -9.20 -7.14 -4.01
CA ARG A 27 -8.01 -6.51 -3.42
C ARG A 27 -8.45 -5.42 -2.45
N LEU A 28 -8.18 -5.65 -1.17
CA LEU A 28 -8.45 -4.71 -0.09
C LEU A 28 -7.15 -4.42 0.65
N SER A 29 -6.88 -3.13 0.92
CA SER A 29 -5.73 -2.72 1.72
C SER A 29 -6.20 -2.44 3.14
N GLY A 30 -5.56 -3.08 4.13
CA GLY A 30 -5.72 -2.72 5.55
C GLY A 30 -4.94 -1.45 5.94
N ARG A 31 -4.07 -0.93 5.06
CA ARG A 31 -3.32 0.31 5.28
C ARG A 31 -4.03 1.48 4.60
N TYR A 32 -3.86 2.67 5.17
CA TYR A 32 -4.34 3.90 4.55
C TYR A 32 -3.73 4.07 3.14
N LEU A 33 -4.51 4.65 2.23
CA LEU A 33 -4.05 4.94 0.88
C LEU A 33 -3.20 6.22 0.87
N PRO A 34 -2.21 6.37 -0.04
CA PRO A 34 -1.28 7.50 -0.03
C PRO A 34 -1.94 8.89 0.03
N HIS A 35 -3.09 9.08 -0.63
CA HIS A 35 -3.82 10.36 -0.60
C HIS A 35 -4.34 10.75 0.79
N ARG A 36 -4.50 9.80 1.72
CA ARG A 36 -4.89 10.06 3.10
C ARG A 36 -3.75 10.61 3.95
N PHE A 37 -2.49 10.42 3.52
CA PHE A 37 -1.32 10.81 4.29
C PHE A 37 -1.29 12.32 4.59
N ARG A 38 -1.60 13.17 3.61
CA ARG A 38 -1.68 14.62 3.80
C ARG A 38 -2.65 15.00 4.92
N GLY A 39 -3.86 14.42 4.89
CA GLY A 39 -4.86 14.68 5.92
C GLY A 39 -4.42 14.24 7.32
N LEU A 40 -3.65 13.16 7.43
CA LEU A 40 -3.06 12.73 8.71
C LEU A 40 -2.03 13.75 9.23
N ILE A 41 -1.18 14.29 8.37
CA ILE A 41 -0.20 15.32 8.75
C ILE A 41 -0.89 16.62 9.16
N GLU A 42 -1.88 17.07 8.40
CA GLU A 42 -2.65 18.30 8.69
C GLU A 42 -3.45 18.19 10.00
N LEU A 43 -4.01 17.00 10.28
CA LEU A 43 -4.78 16.72 11.49
C LEU A 43 -3.91 16.61 12.74
N LEU A 44 -2.83 15.83 12.66
CA LEU A 44 -1.99 15.52 13.83
C LEU A 44 -0.91 16.58 14.09
N ARG A 45 -0.50 17.32 13.04
CA ARG A 45 0.57 18.32 13.07
C ARG A 45 1.83 17.85 13.82
N PRO A 46 2.38 16.68 13.48
CA PRO A 46 3.53 16.16 14.20
C PRO A 46 4.76 17.03 13.92
N LYS A 47 5.63 17.19 14.93
CA LYS A 47 6.89 17.93 14.79
C LYS A 47 7.90 17.16 13.93
N ASP A 48 7.97 15.85 14.14
CA ASP A 48 8.88 14.94 13.46
C ASP A 48 8.12 13.72 12.90
N LEU A 49 8.65 13.11 11.84
CA LEU A 49 8.13 11.87 11.28
C LEU A 49 9.21 10.80 11.25
N ILE A 50 8.89 9.63 11.80
CA ILE A 50 9.71 8.41 11.71
C ILE A 50 8.93 7.36 10.91
N PRO A 51 9.23 7.13 9.62
CA PRO A 51 8.56 6.12 8.82
C PRO A 51 8.91 4.71 9.31
N LEU A 52 7.88 3.91 9.62
CA LEU A 52 8.01 2.50 10.00
C LEU A 52 7.19 1.62 9.05
N HIS A 53 7.55 0.34 8.93
CA HIS A 53 6.85 -0.65 8.09
C HIS A 53 6.65 -0.21 6.62
N THR A 54 7.64 0.48 6.07
CA THR A 54 7.69 0.91 4.68
C THR A 54 9.11 0.72 4.14
N GLU A 55 9.23 0.27 2.90
CA GLU A 55 10.52 0.26 2.18
C GLU A 55 10.84 1.65 1.62
N GLU A 56 9.85 2.54 1.58
CA GLU A 56 9.94 3.86 0.96
C GLU A 56 9.99 4.98 2.03
N ALA A 57 10.91 4.84 2.98
CA ALA A 57 11.06 5.80 4.08
C ALA A 57 11.44 7.20 3.58
N ASP A 58 12.31 7.28 2.57
CA ASP A 58 12.75 8.56 2.00
C ASP A 58 11.61 9.31 1.31
N LEU A 59 10.74 8.58 0.59
CA LEU A 59 9.55 9.16 -0.03
C LEU A 59 8.62 9.75 1.02
N MET A 60 8.35 9.00 2.10
CA MET A 60 7.53 9.45 3.21
C MET A 60 8.10 10.73 3.85
N GLY A 61 9.42 10.79 4.05
CA GLY A 61 10.10 11.98 4.56
C GLY A 61 9.98 13.19 3.62
N ARG A 62 10.12 13.01 2.30
CA ARG A 62 9.92 14.09 1.32
C ARG A 62 8.48 14.59 1.32
N LEU A 63 7.50 13.69 1.37
CA LEU A 63 6.08 14.04 1.44
C LEU A 63 5.74 14.79 2.73
N PHE A 64 6.29 14.36 3.87
CA PHE A 64 6.13 15.06 5.14
C PHE A 64 6.64 16.49 5.08
N LYS A 65 7.87 16.70 4.60
CA LYS A 65 8.44 18.05 4.42
C LYS A 65 7.59 18.92 3.50
N ARG A 66 6.97 18.34 2.47
CA ARG A 66 6.08 19.06 1.56
C ARG A 66 4.79 19.49 2.25
N PHE A 67 4.16 18.60 3.03
CA PHE A 67 2.85 18.87 3.63
C PHE A 67 2.93 19.65 4.94
N SER A 68 4.04 19.58 5.68
CA SER A 68 4.25 20.38 6.90
C SER A 68 4.59 21.85 6.63
N ARG A 69 4.83 22.22 5.35
CA ARG A 69 5.13 23.60 4.91
C ARG A 69 3.92 24.32 4.33
N ALA A 70 2.81 23.61 4.13
CA ALA A 70 1.53 24.15 3.63
C ALA A 70 0.64 24.52 4.81
#